data_AF-A0A371J3X8-F1
#
_entry.id   AF-A0A371J3X8-F1
#
_cell.length_a   1.000
_cell.length_b   1.000
_cell.length_c   1.000
_cell.angle_alpha   90.00
_cell.angle_beta   90.00
_cell.angle_gamma   90.00
#
_symmetry.space_group_name_H-M   'P 1'
#
loop_
_entity.id
_entity.type
_entity.pdbx_description
1 polymer ?
#
loop_
_entity_poly.entity_id
_entity_poly.type
_entity_poly.pdbx_seq_one_letter_code
_entity_poly.pdbx_strand_id
1 'polypeptide(L)'
;SILSGTIIMNKTPNDWAHTMIRYYTDDETNTTVTEDTTATGVGWSFKVGLSATDTANYFKDGISIETSKFKDLAINAKAITFGKANSDYKGTLPTLSTTDIAIINMYRVWDYGPLVKAYDLYYTLTEAKNGVITEAELLNRAIATDGEDGTIGAGDHTSNSFRVIDYASTNFTTSDSVAVTYLATDSAGNQTRKKIIVHIVDTTPILIKESKKARFISEKYYNLAYGQGGLEDNSNWRSNPEYVAVICDTFKNIKNGTPKETYAFTHEQILEGQRFVEENGVGNSKSSNALLRFYNQFIAQNKQ
;
A
#
# COMPACT_ATOMS: atom_id res chain seq x y z
N SER A 1 -7.06 21.66 -17.88
CA SER A 1 -7.85 21.66 -19.14
C SER A 1 -8.62 22.96 -19.22
N ILE A 2 -8.42 23.75 -20.29
CA ILE A 2 -9.15 25.02 -20.48
C ILE A 2 -10.40 24.71 -21.30
N LEU A 3 -11.57 25.02 -20.77
CA LEU A 3 -12.83 24.92 -21.48
C LEU A 3 -13.27 26.28 -21.98
N SER A 4 -13.48 26.41 -23.29
CA SER A 4 -13.99 27.61 -23.95
C SER A 4 -15.35 27.32 -24.59
N GLY A 5 -16.37 28.10 -24.25
CA GLY A 5 -17.68 28.08 -24.91
C GLY A 5 -17.91 29.36 -25.72
N THR A 6 -18.72 29.27 -26.78
CA THR A 6 -19.10 30.40 -27.62
C THR A 6 -20.63 30.51 -27.64
N ILE A 7 -21.18 31.63 -27.18
CA ILE A 7 -22.60 31.95 -27.37
C ILE A 7 -22.75 32.74 -28.67
N ILE A 8 -23.55 32.23 -29.61
CA ILE A 8 -23.87 32.91 -30.87
C ILE A 8 -25.21 33.62 -30.69
N MET A 9 -25.22 34.96 -30.75
CA MET A 9 -26.43 35.77 -30.60
C MET A 9 -26.95 36.24 -31.96
N ASN A 10 -28.19 35.89 -32.29
CA ASN A 10 -28.96 36.50 -33.39
C ASN A 10 -29.91 37.55 -32.83
N LYS A 11 -30.16 38.65 -33.57
CA LYS A 11 -30.94 39.82 -33.14
C LYS A 11 -32.45 39.57 -32.95
N THR A 12 -32.94 38.33 -32.94
CA THR A 12 -34.36 38.07 -32.65
C THR A 12 -34.60 37.95 -31.14
N PRO A 13 -35.67 38.56 -30.57
CA PRO A 13 -35.73 38.84 -29.13
C PRO A 13 -35.82 37.62 -28.20
N ASN A 14 -36.10 36.41 -28.69
CA ASN A 14 -36.60 35.32 -27.85
C ASN A 14 -35.92 33.96 -28.01
N ASP A 15 -34.96 33.76 -28.93
CA ASP A 15 -34.36 32.44 -29.13
C ASP A 15 -32.86 32.45 -28.83
N TRP A 16 -32.52 31.93 -27.67
CA TRP A 16 -31.14 31.68 -27.26
C TRP A 16 -30.80 30.20 -27.45
N ALA A 17 -30.14 29.86 -28.55
CA ALA A 17 -29.53 28.55 -28.70
C ALA A 17 -28.13 28.57 -28.09
N HIS A 18 -27.91 27.76 -27.06
CA HIS A 18 -26.60 27.58 -26.43
C HIS A 18 -26.01 26.26 -26.95
N THR A 19 -24.72 26.22 -27.26
CA THR A 19 -24.01 24.98 -27.57
C THR A 19 -22.66 25.02 -26.87
N MET A 20 -22.42 24.09 -25.95
CA MET A 20 -21.19 24.04 -25.16
C MET A 20 -20.41 22.80 -25.55
N ILE A 21 -19.22 22.99 -26.12
CA ILE A 21 -18.37 21.88 -26.55
C ILE A 21 -17.14 21.82 -25.65
N ARG A 22 -16.88 20.64 -25.10
CA ARG A 22 -15.69 20.34 -24.32
C ARG A 22 -14.63 19.67 -25.18
N TYR A 23 -13.39 20.13 -25.03
CA TYR A 23 -12.19 19.49 -25.58
C TYR A 23 -11.29 19.06 -24.44
N TYR A 24 -10.89 17.79 -24.43
CA TYR A 24 -9.85 17.28 -23.55
C TYR A 24 -9.03 16.22 -24.26
N THR A 25 -7.78 16.06 -23.84
CA THR A 25 -6.94 14.96 -24.29
C THR A 25 -7.15 13.81 -23.32
N ASP A 26 -7.49 12.65 -23.86
CA ASP A 26 -7.59 11.43 -23.08
C ASP A 26 -6.17 10.91 -22.78
N ASP A 27 -5.85 10.76 -21.50
CA ASP A 27 -4.48 10.45 -21.04
C ASP A 27 -4.04 9.01 -21.37
N GLU A 28 -4.98 8.10 -21.67
CA GLU A 28 -4.67 6.70 -22.01
C GLU A 28 -4.42 6.51 -23.52
N THR A 29 -5.15 7.26 -24.35
CA THR A 29 -5.13 7.13 -25.81
C THR A 29 -4.39 8.27 -26.52
N ASN A 30 -4.09 9.35 -25.80
CA ASN A 30 -3.49 10.59 -26.29
C ASN A 30 -4.28 11.22 -27.45
N THR A 31 -5.58 10.96 -27.51
CA THR A 31 -6.49 11.51 -28.53
C THR A 31 -7.32 12.66 -27.97
N THR A 32 -7.59 13.66 -28.80
CA THR A 32 -8.46 14.78 -28.44
C THR A 32 -9.92 14.35 -28.55
N VAL A 33 -10.60 14.26 -27.41
CA VAL A 33 -12.03 13.96 -27.33
C VAL A 33 -12.83 15.25 -27.33
N THR A 34 -13.93 15.24 -28.10
CA THR A 34 -14.88 16.36 -28.22
C THR A 34 -16.24 15.92 -27.68
N GLU A 35 -16.77 16.62 -26.68
CA GLU A 35 -18.02 16.27 -25.99
C GLU A 35 -19.00 17.46 -25.98
N ASP A 36 -20.29 17.22 -26.30
CA ASP A 36 -21.35 18.24 -26.17
C ASP A 36 -21.89 18.25 -24.72
N THR A 37 -21.81 19.41 -24.07
CA THR A 37 -22.13 19.62 -22.64
C THR A 37 -23.28 20.61 -22.41
N THR A 38 -24.03 20.93 -23.48
CA THR A 38 -25.08 21.96 -23.55
C THR A 38 -26.17 21.86 -22.47
N ALA A 39 -26.44 20.67 -21.92
CA ALA A 39 -27.52 20.43 -20.97
C ALA A 39 -27.12 20.47 -19.48
N THR A 40 -25.85 20.68 -19.15
CA THR A 40 -25.40 20.74 -17.76
C THR A 40 -25.55 22.17 -17.24
N GLY A 41 -26.54 22.44 -16.39
CA GLY A 41 -26.84 23.80 -15.91
C GLY A 41 -25.67 24.41 -15.11
N VAL A 42 -25.20 25.61 -15.49
CA VAL A 42 -24.05 26.26 -14.83
C VAL A 42 -24.20 27.78 -14.78
N GLY A 43 -23.70 28.39 -13.70
CA GLY A 43 -23.62 29.84 -13.49
C GLY A 43 -22.48 30.50 -14.30
N TRP A 44 -22.57 31.81 -14.47
CA TRP A 44 -21.77 32.58 -15.43
C TRP A 44 -20.87 33.60 -14.74
N SER A 45 -19.60 33.74 -15.13
CA SER A 45 -18.75 34.86 -14.70
C SER A 45 -18.15 35.63 -15.89
N PHE A 46 -17.93 36.94 -15.70
CA PHE A 46 -17.32 37.84 -16.68
C PHE A 46 -16.09 38.51 -16.10
N LYS A 47 -15.08 38.76 -16.94
CA LYS A 47 -13.91 39.53 -16.56
C LYS A 47 -13.83 40.82 -17.36
N VAL A 48 -13.65 41.94 -16.67
CA VAL A 48 -12.78 43.04 -17.14
C VAL A 48 -11.97 43.57 -15.98
N GLY A 49 -10.65 43.64 -16.16
CA GLY A 49 -9.76 44.46 -15.34
C GLY A 49 -9.53 44.08 -13.87
N LEU A 50 -10.06 42.96 -13.37
CA LEU A 50 -9.73 42.47 -12.03
C LEU A 50 -8.42 41.67 -12.07
N SER A 51 -7.37 42.23 -11.47
CA SER A 51 -6.22 41.45 -11.02
C SER A 51 -6.72 40.39 -10.04
N ALA A 52 -6.24 39.16 -10.18
CA ALA A 52 -6.55 38.05 -9.29
C ALA A 52 -5.94 38.30 -7.91
N THR A 53 -6.58 39.16 -7.14
CA THR A 53 -6.33 39.38 -5.70
C THR A 53 -7.64 39.57 -4.94
N ASP A 54 -8.79 39.57 -5.62
CA ASP A 54 -10.09 39.76 -5.00
C ASP A 54 -11.01 38.57 -5.29
N THR A 55 -11.07 37.64 -4.33
CA THR A 55 -11.85 36.39 -4.34
C THR A 55 -13.37 36.62 -4.29
N ALA A 56 -13.84 37.87 -4.26
CA ALA A 56 -15.22 38.22 -3.97
C ALA A 56 -16.21 38.12 -5.15
N ASN A 57 -15.77 37.92 -6.41
CA ASN A 57 -16.64 38.08 -7.59
C ASN A 57 -16.86 36.82 -8.45
N TYR A 58 -16.66 35.63 -7.88
CA TYR A 58 -17.08 34.38 -8.52
C TYR A 58 -18.60 34.19 -8.33
N PHE A 59 -19.33 34.01 -9.43
CA PHE A 59 -20.72 33.56 -9.34
C PHE A 59 -20.72 32.09 -8.89
N LYS A 60 -21.34 31.81 -7.74
CA LYS A 60 -21.50 30.43 -7.26
C LYS A 60 -22.33 29.61 -8.25
N ASP A 61 -22.04 28.33 -8.32
CA ASP A 61 -22.87 27.36 -9.04
C ASP A 61 -24.34 27.45 -8.58
N GLY A 62 -25.26 27.35 -9.54
CA GLY A 62 -26.71 27.34 -9.27
C GLY A 62 -27.42 28.70 -9.21
N ILE A 63 -26.75 29.81 -9.51
CA ILE A 63 -27.40 31.13 -9.61
C ILE A 63 -28.07 31.29 -10.98
N SER A 64 -29.40 31.43 -11.00
CA SER A 64 -30.14 31.89 -12.19
C SER A 64 -30.16 33.41 -12.24
N ILE A 65 -29.67 33.98 -13.34
CA ILE A 65 -29.74 35.42 -13.61
C ILE A 65 -30.75 35.62 -14.75
N GLU A 66 -31.66 36.57 -14.56
CA GLU A 66 -32.55 36.98 -15.64
C GLU A 66 -31.73 37.52 -16.81
N THR A 67 -32.03 37.00 -17.99
CA THR A 67 -31.51 37.38 -19.31
C THR A 67 -31.22 38.88 -19.48
N SER A 68 -32.15 39.74 -19.05
CA SER A 68 -32.03 41.19 -19.15
C SER A 68 -30.92 41.76 -18.26
N LYS A 69 -30.76 41.25 -17.03
CA LYS A 69 -29.74 41.69 -16.08
C LYS A 69 -28.35 41.22 -16.48
N PHE A 70 -28.24 40.03 -17.08
CA PHE A 70 -26.99 39.51 -17.61
C PHE A 70 -26.42 40.41 -18.73
N LYS A 71 -27.29 40.90 -19.63
CA LYS A 71 -26.91 41.85 -20.67
C LYS A 71 -26.33 43.14 -20.09
N ASP A 72 -27.01 43.73 -19.10
CA ASP A 72 -26.56 44.98 -18.47
C ASP A 72 -25.23 44.78 -17.72
N LEU A 73 -25.07 43.65 -17.03
CA LEU A 73 -23.82 43.27 -16.36
C LEU A 73 -22.66 43.12 -17.35
N ALA A 74 -22.88 42.43 -18.47
CA ALA A 74 -21.86 42.23 -19.50
C ALA A 74 -21.45 43.54 -20.19
N ILE A 75 -22.40 44.45 -20.45
CA ILE A 75 -22.14 45.77 -21.01
C ILE A 75 -21.35 46.64 -20.03
N ASN A 76 -21.81 46.73 -18.77
CA ASN A 76 -21.16 47.55 -17.74
C ASN A 76 -19.75 47.04 -17.43
N ALA A 77 -19.56 45.72 -17.46
CA ALA A 77 -18.27 45.09 -17.35
C ALA A 77 -17.41 45.25 -18.60
N LYS A 78 -17.85 45.90 -19.70
CA LYS A 78 -17.10 45.97 -20.98
C LYS A 78 -16.66 44.60 -21.53
N ALA A 79 -17.38 43.53 -21.18
CA ALA A 79 -17.06 42.15 -21.57
C ALA A 79 -17.59 41.76 -22.97
N ILE A 80 -18.25 42.71 -23.66
CA ILE A 80 -18.82 42.53 -25.00
C ILE A 80 -17.95 43.26 -26.01
N THR A 81 -17.37 42.53 -26.97
CA THR A 81 -16.71 43.11 -28.15
C THR A 81 -17.55 42.86 -29.40
N PHE A 82 -17.93 43.94 -30.08
CA PHE A 82 -18.66 43.86 -31.35
C PHE A 82 -17.68 43.68 -32.51
N GLY A 83 -17.90 42.68 -33.35
CA GLY A 83 -17.15 42.47 -34.59
C GLY A 83 -15.68 42.03 -34.46
N LYS A 84 -15.17 41.76 -33.26
CA LYS A 84 -13.82 41.20 -33.03
C LYS A 84 -13.83 40.22 -31.87
N ALA A 85 -13.23 39.04 -32.06
CA ALA A 85 -12.96 38.11 -30.97
C ALA A 85 -11.75 38.58 -30.15
N ASN A 86 -11.69 38.16 -28.88
CA ASN A 86 -10.54 38.40 -28.02
C ASN A 86 -9.31 37.63 -28.57
N SER A 87 -8.12 38.22 -28.47
CA SER A 87 -6.84 37.61 -28.87
C SER A 87 -6.57 36.26 -28.19
N ASP A 88 -7.24 36.00 -27.06
CA ASP A 88 -7.07 34.77 -26.28
C ASP A 88 -7.97 33.61 -26.74
N TYR A 89 -8.86 33.82 -27.72
CA TYR A 89 -9.71 32.76 -28.26
C TYR A 89 -8.89 31.74 -29.05
N LYS A 90 -8.93 30.46 -28.62
CA LYS A 90 -8.10 29.37 -29.17
C LYS A 90 -8.82 28.47 -30.20
N GLY A 91 -10.09 28.72 -30.49
CA GLY A 91 -10.88 27.95 -31.47
C GLY A 91 -10.86 28.55 -32.89
N THR A 92 -11.50 27.86 -33.84
CA THR A 92 -11.81 28.47 -35.16
C THR A 92 -12.80 29.60 -34.96
N LEU A 93 -12.46 30.80 -35.43
CA LEU A 93 -13.35 31.95 -35.35
C LEU A 93 -14.60 31.68 -36.21
N PRO A 94 -15.82 31.86 -35.68
CA PRO A 94 -17.01 31.78 -36.51
C PRO A 94 -16.93 32.84 -37.61
N THR A 95 -17.29 32.48 -38.83
CA THR A 95 -17.35 33.44 -39.95
C THR A 95 -18.44 34.45 -39.65
N LEU A 96 -18.06 35.63 -39.17
CA LEU A 96 -18.98 36.73 -38.89
C LEU A 96 -19.36 37.38 -40.22
N SER A 97 -20.53 37.01 -40.75
CA SER A 97 -21.02 37.52 -42.04
C SER A 97 -21.68 38.90 -41.95
N THR A 98 -21.84 39.47 -40.74
CA THR A 98 -22.48 40.78 -40.54
C THR A 98 -21.90 41.53 -39.33
N THR A 99 -22.06 42.86 -39.32
CA THR A 99 -21.76 43.75 -38.17
C THR A 99 -22.75 43.63 -37.02
N ASP A 100 -23.75 42.75 -37.14
CA ASP A 100 -24.88 42.60 -36.22
C ASP A 100 -24.68 41.50 -35.16
N ILE A 101 -23.46 40.96 -35.03
CA ILE A 101 -23.12 39.87 -34.10
C ILE A 101 -22.17 40.38 -33.02
N ALA A 102 -22.52 40.13 -31.75
CA ALA A 102 -21.67 40.39 -30.59
C ALA A 102 -21.07 39.07 -30.08
N ILE A 103 -19.76 39.04 -29.83
CA ILE A 103 -19.08 37.89 -29.22
C ILE A 103 -18.85 38.20 -27.74
N ILE A 104 -19.32 37.31 -26.88
CA ILE A 104 -19.03 37.32 -25.44
C ILE A 104 -18.11 36.16 -25.14
N ASN A 105 -16.92 36.44 -24.60
CA ASN A 105 -16.00 35.40 -24.16
C ASN A 105 -16.35 35.02 -22.73
N MET A 106 -16.72 33.76 -22.52
CA MET A 106 -17.05 33.21 -21.21
C MET A 106 -15.98 32.21 -20.80
N TYR A 107 -15.49 32.34 -19.58
CA TYR A 107 -14.49 31.45 -19.03
C TYR A 107 -15.11 30.66 -17.89
N ARG A 108 -14.99 29.33 -17.97
CA ARG A 108 -15.25 28.47 -16.82
C ARG A 108 -13.93 28.21 -16.12
N VAL A 109 -13.84 28.56 -14.84
CA VAL A 109 -12.80 28.05 -13.95
C VAL A 109 -13.34 26.76 -13.36
N TRP A 110 -12.66 25.65 -13.60
CA TRP A 110 -12.95 24.41 -12.90
C TRP A 110 -12.16 24.44 -11.61
N ASP A 111 -12.87 24.53 -10.51
CA ASP A 111 -12.32 24.29 -9.19
C ASP A 111 -12.30 22.78 -8.99
N TYR A 112 -11.18 22.14 -9.38
CA TYR A 112 -11.02 20.71 -9.24
C TYR A 112 -10.57 20.42 -7.82
N GLY A 113 -11.16 19.41 -7.18
CA GLY A 113 -10.72 19.03 -5.85
C GLY A 113 -9.29 18.51 -5.82
N PRO A 114 -8.64 18.53 -4.65
CA PRO A 114 -7.23 18.19 -4.49
C PRO A 114 -6.96 16.74 -4.87
N LEU A 115 -5.75 16.44 -5.36
CA LEU A 115 -5.27 15.09 -5.65
C LEU A 115 -4.44 14.55 -4.48
N VAL A 116 -4.73 13.32 -4.05
CA VAL A 116 -3.96 12.63 -3.00
C VAL A 116 -3.22 11.43 -3.58
N LYS A 117 -1.89 11.45 -3.50
CA LYS A 117 -1.00 10.35 -3.87
C LYS A 117 -0.45 9.66 -2.62
N ALA A 118 -0.83 8.39 -2.44
CA ALA A 118 -0.39 7.53 -1.35
C ALA A 118 -0.38 6.06 -1.81
N TYR A 119 0.44 5.23 -1.15
CA TYR A 119 0.59 3.80 -1.42
C TYR A 119 0.44 3.00 -0.12
N ASP A 120 0.20 1.70 -0.25
CA ASP A 120 0.18 0.79 0.89
C ASP A 120 1.54 0.76 1.60
N LEU A 121 1.52 0.61 2.91
CA LEU A 121 2.69 0.70 3.79
C LEU A 121 2.94 -0.63 4.50
N TYR A 122 4.20 -0.85 4.87
CA TYR A 122 4.65 -2.07 5.54
C TYR A 122 5.49 -1.71 6.75
N TYR A 123 5.15 -2.28 7.90
CA TYR A 123 5.86 -2.13 9.15
C TYR A 123 6.01 -3.48 9.84
N THR A 124 7.05 -3.62 10.65
CA THR A 124 7.19 -4.76 11.57
C THR A 124 6.26 -4.59 12.77
N LEU A 125 5.87 -5.71 13.39
CA LEU A 125 5.11 -5.68 14.64
C LEU A 125 5.86 -4.92 15.75
N THR A 126 7.19 -4.96 15.74
CA THR A 126 8.05 -4.21 16.66
C THR A 126 7.92 -2.71 16.47
N GLU A 127 8.00 -2.21 15.22
CA GLU A 127 7.82 -0.79 14.92
C GLU A 127 6.42 -0.30 15.30
N ALA A 128 5.39 -1.10 15.00
CA ALA A 128 4.01 -0.80 15.36
C ALA A 128 3.84 -0.65 16.89
N LYS A 129 4.33 -1.63 17.67
CA LYS A 129 4.28 -1.59 19.15
C LYS A 129 5.12 -0.47 19.77
N ASN A 130 6.19 -0.05 19.10
CA ASN A 130 7.02 1.07 19.53
C ASN A 130 6.41 2.44 19.18
N GLY A 131 5.22 2.48 18.58
CA GLY A 131 4.53 3.73 18.26
C GLY A 131 5.11 4.48 17.08
N VAL A 132 5.83 3.80 16.16
CA VAL A 132 6.39 4.43 14.94
C VAL A 132 5.26 4.93 14.03
N ILE A 133 4.14 4.21 13.98
CA ILE A 133 2.99 4.54 13.13
C ILE A 133 2.17 5.66 13.79
N THR A 134 2.62 6.90 13.59
CA THR A 134 1.92 8.13 14.00
C THR A 134 1.15 8.74 12.84
N GLU A 135 0.16 9.60 13.11
CA GLU A 135 -0.51 10.37 12.04
C GLU A 135 0.50 11.19 11.23
N ALA A 136 1.49 11.80 11.89
CA ALA A 136 2.55 12.56 11.23
C ALA A 136 3.41 11.68 10.31
N GLU A 137 3.76 10.46 10.75
CA GLU A 137 4.48 9.50 9.92
C GLU A 137 3.65 9.10 8.69
N LEU A 138 2.35 8.82 8.85
CA LEU A 138 1.46 8.49 7.74
C LEU A 138 1.36 9.66 6.73
N LEU A 139 1.17 10.89 7.21
CA LEU A 139 1.12 12.08 6.37
C LEU A 139 2.45 12.35 5.64
N ASN A 140 3.59 11.97 6.23
CA ASN A 140 4.90 12.08 5.59
C ASN A 140 5.11 11.05 4.44
N ARG A 141 4.26 10.01 4.37
CA ARG A 141 4.27 9.01 3.28
C ARG A 141 3.28 9.33 2.15
N ALA A 142 2.55 10.43 2.25
CA ALA A 142 1.54 10.83 1.29
C ALA A 142 1.75 12.28 0.82
N ILE A 143 1.24 12.60 -0.36
CA ILE A 143 1.33 13.95 -0.93
C ILE A 143 -0.08 14.36 -1.35
N ALA A 144 -0.49 15.56 -0.93
CA ALA A 144 -1.69 16.23 -1.42
C ALA A 144 -1.28 17.43 -2.27
N THR A 145 -1.82 17.51 -3.49
CA THR A 145 -1.59 18.62 -4.41
C THR A 145 -2.87 19.08 -5.03
N ASP A 146 -2.94 20.36 -5.30
CA ASP A 146 -4.06 21.02 -5.94
C ASP A 146 -3.56 22.03 -6.98
N GLY A 147 -4.36 22.32 -8.00
CA GLY A 147 -3.96 23.23 -9.08
C GLY A 147 -3.83 24.68 -8.60
N GLU A 148 -4.76 25.09 -7.76
CA GLU A 148 -4.94 26.44 -7.25
C GLU A 148 -4.10 26.66 -5.98
N ASP A 149 -4.07 25.67 -5.08
CA ASP A 149 -3.36 25.74 -3.81
C ASP A 149 -1.91 25.21 -3.86
N GLY A 150 -1.52 24.54 -4.95
CA GLY A 150 -0.23 23.88 -5.03
C GLY A 150 -0.13 22.69 -4.07
N THR A 151 0.94 22.60 -3.27
CA THR A 151 1.07 21.51 -2.29
C THR A 151 0.30 21.83 -1.01
N ILE A 152 -0.64 20.96 -0.64
CA ILE A 152 -1.40 21.07 0.61
C ILE A 152 -0.61 20.37 1.72
N GLY A 153 -0.10 21.14 2.67
CA GLY A 153 0.70 20.63 3.78
C GLY A 153 -0.13 19.81 4.78
N ALA A 154 0.52 18.85 5.45
CA ALA A 154 -0.04 18.17 6.61
C ALA A 154 -0.49 19.20 7.67
N GLY A 155 -1.63 18.99 8.32
CA GLY A 155 -2.14 19.96 9.29
C GLY A 155 -3.27 20.84 8.74
N ASP A 156 -3.90 21.59 9.64
CA ASP A 156 -5.10 22.38 9.38
C ASP A 156 -4.54 23.76 9.19
N HIS A 157 -4.69 24.28 7.99
CA HIS A 157 -4.26 25.61 7.65
C HIS A 157 -5.49 26.51 7.56
N THR A 158 -5.25 27.80 7.45
CA THR A 158 -6.33 28.80 7.40
C THR A 158 -7.29 28.57 6.23
N SER A 159 -6.79 28.06 5.10
CA SER A 159 -7.56 27.85 3.88
C SER A 159 -7.73 26.38 3.50
N ASN A 160 -6.77 25.50 3.78
CA ASN A 160 -6.80 24.10 3.33
C ASN A 160 -6.33 23.13 4.42
N SER A 161 -6.48 21.83 4.21
CA SER A 161 -6.05 20.81 5.19
C SER A 161 -5.69 19.48 4.54
N PHE A 162 -4.77 18.75 5.19
CA PHE A 162 -4.46 17.36 4.87
C PHE A 162 -4.35 16.51 6.14
N ARG A 163 -5.16 15.43 6.23
CA ARG A 163 -5.40 14.61 7.45
C ARG A 163 -5.45 13.12 7.20
N VAL A 164 -5.25 12.35 8.27
CA VAL A 164 -5.70 10.96 8.37
C VAL A 164 -6.94 10.89 9.26
N ILE A 165 -8.12 10.68 8.68
CA ILE A 165 -9.40 10.86 9.39
C ILE A 165 -9.81 9.70 10.28
N ASP A 166 -9.17 8.54 10.12
CA ASP A 166 -9.44 7.31 10.86
C ASP A 166 -8.21 6.83 11.67
N TYR A 167 -7.28 7.76 11.96
CA TYR A 167 -6.10 7.45 12.76
C TYR A 167 -6.48 7.11 14.20
N ALA A 168 -6.07 5.93 14.65
CA ALA A 168 -6.06 5.56 16.06
C ALA A 168 -4.83 4.66 16.33
N SER A 169 -4.00 5.04 17.30
CA SER A 169 -2.78 4.30 17.64
C SER A 169 -3.07 2.85 18.07
N THR A 170 -4.25 2.61 18.65
CA THR A 170 -4.72 1.28 19.06
C THR A 170 -4.91 0.30 17.89
N ASN A 171 -5.09 0.80 16.67
CA ASN A 171 -5.24 -0.05 15.49
C ASN A 171 -3.92 -0.77 15.13
N PHE A 172 -2.78 -0.28 15.61
CA PHE A 172 -1.45 -0.75 15.22
C PHE A 172 -0.75 -1.56 16.32
N THR A 173 -1.46 -2.52 16.93
CA THR A 173 -0.95 -3.28 18.10
C THR A 173 -0.73 -4.77 17.84
N THR A 174 -1.27 -5.31 16.75
CA THR A 174 -1.23 -6.72 16.36
C THR A 174 -0.64 -6.90 14.97
N SER A 175 -0.19 -8.12 14.64
CA SER A 175 0.23 -8.44 13.26
C SER A 175 -1.02 -8.64 12.41
N ASP A 176 -1.51 -7.55 11.84
CA ASP A 176 -2.66 -7.53 10.94
C ASP A 176 -2.54 -6.35 9.95
N SER A 177 -3.46 -6.25 9.01
CA SER A 177 -3.56 -5.14 8.06
C SER A 177 -4.66 -4.16 8.49
N VAL A 178 -4.34 -2.87 8.48
CA VAL A 178 -5.24 -1.79 8.90
C VAL A 178 -5.52 -0.87 7.72
N ALA A 179 -6.79 -0.59 7.43
CA ALA A 179 -7.15 0.42 6.44
C ALA A 179 -7.00 1.82 7.02
N VAL A 180 -6.40 2.73 6.25
CA VAL A 180 -6.17 4.12 6.61
C VAL A 180 -6.70 5.03 5.51
N THR A 181 -7.38 6.11 5.87
CA THR A 181 -8.02 7.05 4.95
C THR A 181 -7.44 8.45 5.11
N TYR A 182 -6.77 8.93 4.06
CA TYR A 182 -6.38 10.32 3.92
C TYR A 182 -7.55 11.18 3.44
N LEU A 183 -7.62 12.43 3.92
CA LEU A 183 -8.54 13.47 3.48
C LEU A 183 -7.75 14.74 3.18
N ALA A 184 -7.85 15.24 1.95
CA ALA A 184 -7.38 16.58 1.59
C ALA A 184 -8.59 17.49 1.34
N THR A 185 -8.53 18.73 1.82
CA THR A 185 -9.51 19.79 1.56
C THR A 185 -8.77 21.03 1.05
N ASP A 186 -9.18 21.60 -0.08
CA ASP A 186 -8.58 22.81 -0.66
C ASP A 186 -9.19 24.11 -0.08
N SER A 187 -8.71 25.27 -0.58
CA SER A 187 -9.15 26.60 -0.19
C SER A 187 -10.59 26.97 -0.55
N ALA A 188 -11.19 26.27 -1.51
CA ALA A 188 -12.59 26.42 -1.89
C ALA A 188 -13.53 25.46 -1.14
N GLY A 189 -12.97 24.47 -0.45
CA GLY A 189 -13.66 23.49 0.36
C GLY A 189 -13.94 22.17 -0.35
N ASN A 190 -13.38 21.92 -1.54
CA ASN A 190 -13.51 20.62 -2.19
C ASN A 190 -12.67 19.58 -1.46
N GLN A 191 -13.14 18.33 -1.48
CA GLN A 191 -12.56 17.25 -0.68
C GLN A 191 -12.24 16.03 -1.51
N THR A 192 -11.07 15.44 -1.24
CA THR A 192 -10.66 14.16 -1.81
C THR A 192 -10.24 13.19 -0.72
N ARG A 193 -10.76 11.95 -0.82
CA ARG A 193 -10.43 10.85 0.09
C ARG A 193 -9.61 9.79 -0.62
N LYS A 194 -8.53 9.32 0.02
CA LYS A 194 -7.72 8.21 -0.48
C LYS A 194 -7.50 7.18 0.62
N LYS A 195 -7.93 5.94 0.37
CA LYS A 195 -7.71 4.81 1.27
C LYS A 195 -6.47 4.02 0.85
N ILE A 196 -5.66 3.60 1.82
CA ILE A 196 -4.53 2.68 1.68
C ILE A 196 -4.64 1.56 2.73
N ILE A 197 -3.82 0.52 2.59
CA ILE A 197 -3.64 -0.53 3.58
C ILE A 197 -2.25 -0.41 4.23
N VAL A 198 -2.21 -0.50 5.56
CA VAL A 198 -0.98 -0.58 6.35
C VAL A 198 -0.83 -2.02 6.85
N HIS A 199 0.19 -2.72 6.37
CA HIS A 199 0.48 -4.11 6.72
C HIS A 199 1.45 -4.18 7.90
N ILE A 200 1.08 -4.91 8.96
CA ILE A 200 1.94 -5.16 10.12
C ILE A 200 2.35 -6.63 10.17
N VAL A 201 3.65 -6.89 10.05
CA VAL A 201 4.19 -8.25 9.97
C VAL A 201 5.01 -8.60 11.21
N ASP A 202 4.69 -9.72 11.86
CA ASP A 202 5.54 -10.30 12.89
C ASP A 202 6.77 -10.95 12.24
N THR A 203 7.93 -10.32 12.44
CA THR A 203 9.22 -10.79 11.91
C THR A 203 10.03 -11.58 12.94
N THR A 204 9.43 -11.96 14.07
CA THR A 204 10.11 -12.76 15.09
C THR A 204 10.56 -14.10 14.49
N PRO A 205 11.87 -14.40 14.47
CA PRO A 205 12.35 -15.66 13.92
C PRO A 205 11.73 -16.84 14.69
N ILE A 206 11.01 -17.70 13.97
CA ILE A 206 10.54 -18.96 14.54
C ILE A 206 11.78 -19.83 14.73
N LEU A 207 12.13 -20.11 15.98
CA LEU A 207 13.22 -21.02 16.30
C LEU A 207 12.80 -22.45 15.91
N ILE A 208 13.04 -22.84 14.65
CA ILE A 208 12.88 -24.21 14.22
C ILE A 208 14.02 -24.99 14.88
N LYS A 209 13.71 -25.68 15.98
CA LYS A 209 14.64 -26.63 16.59
C LYS A 209 14.92 -27.70 15.53
N GLU A 210 16.09 -27.64 14.89
CA GLU A 210 16.46 -28.66 13.92
C GLU A 210 16.31 -30.02 14.59
N SER A 211 15.46 -30.88 14.02
CA SER A 211 15.33 -32.26 14.47
C SER A 211 16.66 -32.94 14.12
N LYS A 212 17.60 -32.96 15.07
CA LYS A 212 18.79 -33.80 14.98
C LYS A 212 18.33 -35.24 15.09
N LYS A 213 17.92 -35.84 13.97
CA LYS A 213 17.60 -37.27 13.93
C LYS A 213 18.90 -38.03 14.11
N ALA A 214 19.03 -38.76 15.22
CA ALA A 214 20.05 -39.79 15.33
C ALA A 214 19.81 -40.82 14.21
N ARG A 215 20.79 -41.00 13.32
CA ARG A 215 20.74 -42.05 12.30
C ARG A 215 21.43 -43.30 12.84
N PHE A 216 20.74 -44.44 12.76
CA PHE A 216 21.33 -45.73 13.06
C PHE A 216 22.13 -46.24 11.86
N ILE A 217 23.25 -46.91 12.11
CA ILE A 217 24.04 -47.58 11.08
C ILE A 217 23.45 -48.97 10.85
N SER A 218 22.95 -49.23 9.65
CA SER A 218 22.31 -50.48 9.27
C SER A 218 23.22 -51.31 8.37
N GLU A 219 23.35 -52.61 8.66
CA GLU A 219 24.15 -53.54 7.86
C GLU A 219 23.73 -53.54 6.38
N LYS A 220 22.41 -53.48 6.12
CA LYS A 220 21.85 -53.47 4.76
C LYS A 220 22.40 -52.34 3.90
N TYR A 221 22.64 -51.17 4.50
CA TYR A 221 23.03 -49.95 3.79
C TYR A 221 24.52 -49.60 3.97
N TYR A 222 25.22 -50.25 4.90
CA TYR A 222 26.57 -49.88 5.33
C TYR A 222 27.59 -49.81 4.18
N ASN A 223 27.50 -50.74 3.23
CA ASN A 223 28.41 -50.82 2.08
C ASN A 223 27.90 -50.09 0.83
N LEU A 224 26.75 -49.41 0.91
CA LEU A 224 26.20 -48.64 -0.22
C LEU A 224 26.76 -47.22 -0.23
N ALA A 225 26.62 -46.53 -1.36
CA ALA A 225 26.96 -45.12 -1.46
C ALA A 225 26.03 -44.26 -0.58
N TYR A 226 26.50 -43.08 -0.17
CA TYR A 226 25.71 -42.15 0.66
C TYR A 226 24.32 -41.83 0.06
N GLY A 227 24.26 -41.59 -1.25
CA GLY A 227 23.00 -41.33 -1.96
C GLY A 227 22.01 -42.50 -1.95
N GLN A 228 22.46 -43.70 -1.54
CA GLN A 228 21.65 -44.90 -1.41
C GLN A 228 21.40 -45.29 0.06
N GLY A 229 21.67 -44.37 1.00
CA GLY A 229 21.47 -44.57 2.43
C GLY A 229 22.69 -45.08 3.19
N GLY A 230 23.83 -45.24 2.52
CA GLY A 230 25.11 -45.57 3.17
C GLY A 230 25.73 -44.38 3.90
N LEU A 231 26.92 -44.60 4.46
CA LEU A 231 27.70 -43.55 5.12
C LEU A 231 28.41 -42.66 4.09
N GLU A 232 28.57 -41.38 4.40
CA GLU A 232 29.43 -40.47 3.62
C GLU A 232 30.85 -41.02 3.49
N ASP A 233 31.49 -40.77 2.34
CA ASP A 233 32.83 -41.32 2.04
C ASP A 233 33.90 -40.84 3.02
N ASN A 234 33.75 -39.64 3.59
CA ASN A 234 34.63 -39.05 4.60
C ASN A 234 34.19 -39.37 6.05
N SER A 235 33.18 -40.20 6.27
CA SER A 235 32.72 -40.56 7.61
C SER A 235 33.77 -41.37 8.37
N ASN A 236 34.09 -40.95 9.60
CA ASN A 236 34.95 -41.72 10.51
C ASN A 236 34.40 -43.13 10.80
N TRP A 237 33.08 -43.30 10.78
CA TRP A 237 32.44 -44.62 10.92
C TRP A 237 32.71 -45.56 9.74
N ARG A 238 33.26 -45.04 8.64
CA ARG A 238 33.63 -45.79 7.44
C ARG A 238 35.15 -45.87 7.23
N SER A 239 35.89 -44.81 7.60
CA SER A 239 37.33 -44.69 7.33
C SER A 239 38.22 -45.10 8.50
N ASN A 240 37.76 -45.01 9.75
CA ASN A 240 38.55 -45.38 10.92
C ASN A 240 38.52 -46.91 11.13
N PRO A 241 39.66 -47.62 11.08
CA PRO A 241 39.70 -49.08 11.23
C PRO A 241 39.08 -49.60 12.52
N GLU A 242 39.24 -48.87 13.64
CA GLU A 242 38.67 -49.29 14.93
C GLU A 242 37.14 -49.24 14.91
N TYR A 243 36.57 -48.19 14.32
CA TYR A 243 35.12 -48.03 14.25
C TYR A 243 34.50 -49.04 13.28
N VAL A 244 35.17 -49.28 12.16
CA VAL A 244 34.78 -50.31 11.19
C VAL A 244 34.77 -51.69 11.85
N ALA A 245 35.80 -52.03 12.65
CA ALA A 245 35.85 -53.30 13.38
C ALA A 245 34.67 -53.44 14.35
N VAL A 246 34.38 -52.39 15.13
CA VAL A 246 33.24 -52.38 16.07
C VAL A 246 31.90 -52.57 15.34
N ILE A 247 31.70 -51.91 14.20
CA ILE A 247 30.48 -52.06 13.40
C ILE A 247 30.35 -53.49 12.85
N CYS A 248 31.42 -54.03 12.27
CA CYS A 248 31.44 -55.40 11.74
C CYS A 248 31.13 -56.44 12.83
N ASP A 249 31.72 -56.30 14.02
CA ASP A 249 31.44 -57.19 15.13
C ASP A 249 30.03 -57.02 15.68
N THR A 250 29.50 -55.78 15.68
CA THR A 250 28.11 -55.51 16.03
C THR A 250 27.15 -56.23 15.08
N PHE A 251 27.40 -56.21 13.77
CA PHE A 251 26.57 -56.94 12.80
C PHE A 251 26.63 -58.46 12.99
N LYS A 252 27.82 -59.02 13.28
CA LYS A 252 27.95 -60.45 13.63
C LYS A 252 27.15 -60.79 14.89
N ASN A 253 27.26 -59.96 15.93
CA ASN A 253 26.55 -60.16 17.19
C ASN A 253 25.03 -60.12 17.02
N ILE A 254 24.52 -59.18 16.21
CA ILE A 254 23.09 -59.09 15.89
C ILE A 254 22.63 -60.36 15.16
N LYS A 255 23.36 -60.80 14.14
CA LYS A 255 23.03 -62.02 13.38
C LYS A 255 23.05 -63.29 14.23
N ASN A 256 23.98 -63.39 15.17
CA ASN A 256 24.16 -64.55 16.02
C ASN A 256 23.31 -64.51 17.30
N GLY A 257 22.59 -63.41 17.56
CA GLY A 257 21.84 -63.23 18.81
C GLY A 257 22.74 -63.16 20.05
N THR A 258 23.98 -62.67 19.90
CA THR A 258 24.98 -62.57 20.97
C THR A 258 25.30 -61.10 21.29
N PRO A 259 24.34 -60.33 21.84
CA PRO A 259 24.60 -58.93 22.17
C PRO A 259 25.69 -58.82 23.24
N LYS A 260 26.56 -57.81 23.10
CA LYS A 260 27.60 -57.54 24.10
C LYS A 260 26.99 -57.05 25.42
N GLU A 261 25.92 -56.27 25.32
CA GLU A 261 25.16 -55.76 26.46
C GLU A 261 23.68 -55.72 26.09
N THR A 262 22.82 -56.02 27.06
CA THR A 262 21.37 -55.95 26.89
C THR A 262 20.83 -54.95 27.89
N TYR A 263 19.85 -54.15 27.46
CA TYR A 263 19.17 -53.18 28.31
C TYR A 263 17.67 -53.39 28.18
N ALA A 264 16.96 -53.38 29.31
CA ALA A 264 15.51 -53.55 29.34
C ALA A 264 14.85 -52.33 29.99
N PHE A 265 13.91 -51.73 29.27
CA PHE A 265 13.19 -50.54 29.73
C PHE A 265 11.69 -50.80 29.70
N THR A 266 10.99 -50.38 30.75
CA THR A 266 9.54 -50.24 30.76
C THR A 266 9.10 -49.00 29.99
N HIS A 267 7.83 -48.93 29.62
CA HIS A 267 7.26 -47.77 28.93
C HIS A 267 7.41 -46.50 29.78
N GLU A 268 7.16 -46.62 31.08
CA GLU A 268 7.25 -45.53 32.05
C GLU A 268 8.67 -44.99 32.15
N GLN A 269 9.68 -45.86 32.22
CA GLN A 269 11.09 -45.45 32.25
C GLN A 269 11.52 -44.73 30.96
N ILE A 270 10.96 -45.09 29.81
CA ILE A 270 11.21 -44.39 28.54
C ILE A 270 10.62 -42.98 28.60
N LEU A 271 9.37 -42.82 29.06
CA LEU A 271 8.73 -41.51 29.20
C LEU A 271 9.45 -40.62 30.23
N GLU A 272 9.92 -41.20 31.32
CA GLU A 272 10.74 -40.49 32.32
C GLU A 272 12.08 -40.05 31.74
N GLY A 273 12.75 -40.91 30.98
CA GLY A 273 13.98 -40.57 30.28
C GLY A 273 13.78 -39.43 29.27
N GLN A 274 12.68 -39.44 28.53
CA GLN A 274 12.32 -38.36 27.59
C GLN A 274 12.11 -37.02 28.32
N ARG A 275 11.31 -37.01 29.39
CA ARG A 275 11.12 -35.81 30.22
C ARG A 275 12.43 -35.30 30.80
N PHE A 276 13.28 -36.21 31.31
CA PHE A 276 14.59 -35.83 31.83
C PHE A 276 15.42 -35.09 30.78
N VAL A 277 15.46 -35.59 29.54
CA VAL A 277 16.20 -34.98 28.42
C VAL A 277 15.61 -33.62 28.05
N GLU A 278 14.28 -33.47 28.04
CA GLU A 278 13.62 -32.18 27.76
C GLU A 278 13.95 -31.11 28.79
N GLU A 279 13.93 -31.49 30.07
CA GLU A 279 14.21 -30.59 31.19
C GLU A 279 15.69 -30.25 31.30
N ASN A 280 16.57 -31.26 31.22
CA ASN A 280 17.98 -31.15 31.58
C ASN A 280 18.94 -31.15 30.37
N GLY A 281 18.53 -31.67 29.21
CA GLY A 281 19.37 -31.89 28.03
C GLY A 281 20.40 -33.02 28.20
N VAL A 282 20.78 -33.69 27.09
CA VAL A 282 21.86 -34.70 27.05
C VAL A 282 22.71 -34.43 25.81
N GLY A 283 24.01 -34.18 25.97
CA GLY A 283 24.93 -33.75 24.89
C GLY A 283 24.90 -32.25 24.57
N ASN A 284 23.74 -31.60 24.69
CA ASN A 284 23.57 -30.13 24.79
C ASN A 284 22.96 -29.80 26.15
N SER A 285 23.61 -30.25 27.23
CA SER A 285 23.01 -30.23 28.55
C SER A 285 22.82 -28.80 29.08
N LYS A 286 21.66 -28.56 29.70
CA LYS A 286 21.35 -27.33 30.43
C LYS A 286 22.02 -27.30 31.81
N SER A 287 22.57 -28.44 32.26
CA SER A 287 23.42 -28.56 33.45
C SER A 287 24.66 -29.42 33.16
N SER A 288 25.77 -29.14 33.86
CA SER A 288 27.07 -29.81 33.63
C SER A 288 27.08 -31.31 33.96
N ASN A 289 26.15 -31.78 34.80
CA ASN A 289 26.09 -33.18 35.27
C ASN A 289 24.93 -33.99 34.67
N ALA A 290 24.17 -33.45 33.71
CA ALA A 290 22.97 -34.10 33.18
C ALA A 290 23.27 -35.46 32.54
N LEU A 291 24.40 -35.59 31.82
CA LEU A 291 24.80 -36.85 31.19
C LEU A 291 25.08 -37.95 32.23
N LEU A 292 25.82 -37.63 33.29
CA LEU A 292 26.14 -38.58 34.35
C LEU A 292 24.87 -39.00 35.12
N ARG A 293 23.97 -38.05 35.40
CA ARG A 293 22.68 -38.33 36.03
C ARG A 293 21.80 -39.23 35.15
N PHE A 294 21.72 -38.92 33.85
CA PHE A 294 20.97 -39.76 32.90
C PHE A 294 21.52 -41.19 32.86
N TYR A 295 22.85 -41.32 32.79
CA TYR A 295 23.50 -42.63 32.83
C TYR A 295 23.18 -43.40 34.11
N ASN A 296 23.39 -42.79 35.27
CA ASN A 296 23.20 -43.45 36.56
C ASN A 296 21.73 -43.82 36.82
N GLN A 297 20.79 -42.98 36.37
CA GLN A 297 19.36 -43.16 36.63
C GLN A 297 18.70 -44.11 35.64
N PHE A 298 19.04 -44.02 34.35
CA PHE A 298 18.33 -44.75 33.30
C PHE A 298 19.18 -45.84 32.65
N ILE A 299 20.48 -45.66 32.46
CA ILE A 299 21.29 -46.66 31.73
C ILE A 299 21.84 -47.74 32.67
N ALA A 300 22.53 -47.34 33.74
CA ALA A 300 23.19 -48.25 34.67
C ALA A 300 22.21 -49.20 35.37
N GLN A 301 21.01 -48.71 35.71
CA GLN A 301 19.98 -49.51 36.40
C GLN A 301 19.29 -50.54 35.51
N ASN A 302 19.31 -50.33 34.19
CA ASN A 302 18.52 -51.13 33.25
C ASN A 302 19.38 -52.10 32.42
N LYS A 303 20.66 -52.24 32.78
CA LYS A 303 21.57 -53.22 32.17
C LYS A 303 21.26 -54.63 32.70
N GLN A 304 21.11 -55.60 31.78
CA GLN A 304 20.92 -57.02 32.07
C GLN A 304 22.24 -57.80 32.00
#